data_AF-A0A8J2JJB8-F1
#
_entry.id   AF-A0A8J2JJB8-F1
#
_cell.length_a   1.000
_cell.length_b   1.000
_cell.length_c   1.000
_cell.angle_alpha   90.00
_cell.angle_beta   90.00
_cell.angle_gamma   90.00
#
_symmetry.space_group_name_H-M   'P 1'
#
loop_
_entity.id
_entity.type
_entity.pdbx_description
1 polymer ?
#
loop_
_entity_poly.entity_id
_entity_poly.type
_entity_poly.pdbx_seq_one_letter_code
_entity_poly.pdbx_strand_id
1 'polypeptide(L)'
;MVPHDKADRMDVTQLHCDAAPLTPVDNTNADSFALFDNILQRPSGAELAANSARLAVLAKEFRDTQMAIRRQQREEQMRKAVMVGCPALVVSRKELGIMSELKLANGSSDQQKITPKVLLIAMFYEESRNWLSPSSTIQFPRKIRVPGLARGYEDIHVTENGDVALLVVGTALINASLSISALLTSPLFDLSKSYFILTGIAGVNPKRATIGSVAFARFVVQVDTQLEFDAREVPEEWGSGYVPMGADKPDQFPGIVHGSEVFELNTALRDYAISVAKSVTLEDSPVAAEHRALWQNSPEGIFEAATQRPSVLEGDVLSSNTFWHGHRISEAMERVARVYTAGQAEYTMTAQEDNALLAGLLNAALQGKVDFSRILLIRSASNFDRGHEDKPHQLPFVMDKGGLGPSTRNLYLTGLKVIEGILEGWSSRFEAGIAPVNYIGDIFGSLGGKPGFGDKHNIDQIRSH
;
A
#
# COMPACT_ATOMS: atom_id res chain seq x y z
N MET A 1 54.40 -68.08 33.07
CA MET A 1 53.26 -67.87 33.99
C MET A 1 52.60 -66.56 33.58
N VAL A 2 51.30 -66.61 33.27
CA VAL A 2 50.44 -65.45 32.91
C VAL A 2 50.08 -64.69 34.21
N PRO A 3 49.97 -63.34 34.22
CA PRO A 3 48.67 -62.63 34.03
C PRO A 3 48.79 -61.36 33.13
N HIS A 4 47.79 -61.02 32.27
CA HIS A 4 46.61 -60.16 32.52
C HIS A 4 46.93 -58.90 33.36
N ASP A 5 46.63 -57.65 33.00
CA ASP A 5 45.57 -57.09 32.16
C ASP A 5 45.95 -55.68 31.65
N LYS A 6 45.30 -55.24 30.58
CA LYS A 6 45.63 -54.03 29.78
C LYS A 6 45.31 -52.71 30.48
N ALA A 7 46.27 -51.78 30.44
CA ALA A 7 46.03 -50.34 30.56
C ALA A 7 47.00 -49.61 29.63
N ASP A 8 46.55 -49.23 28.43
CA ASP A 8 47.34 -48.39 27.52
C ASP A 8 46.88 -46.94 27.61
N ARG A 9 47.78 -46.11 28.16
CA ARG A 9 47.94 -44.72 27.75
C ARG A 9 48.59 -44.73 26.37
N MET A 10 48.10 -43.93 25.43
CA MET A 10 48.94 -43.47 24.34
C MET A 10 48.86 -41.96 24.14
N ASP A 11 50.06 -41.47 23.90
CA ASP A 11 50.54 -40.12 23.76
C ASP A 11 50.28 -39.58 22.33
N VAL A 12 50.40 -38.26 22.23
CA VAL A 12 50.21 -37.42 21.06
C VAL A 12 51.39 -37.56 20.09
N THR A 13 51.18 -37.96 18.84
CA THR A 13 51.81 -37.29 17.67
C THR A 13 51.20 -37.70 16.32
N GLN A 14 50.67 -36.69 15.63
CA GLN A 14 50.82 -36.40 14.19
C GLN A 14 50.25 -37.29 13.07
N LEU A 15 49.42 -36.61 12.27
CA LEU A 15 49.42 -36.48 10.79
C LEU A 15 48.29 -37.15 9.98
N HIS A 16 47.54 -36.24 9.34
CA HIS A 16 46.87 -36.30 8.03
C HIS A 16 45.49 -36.98 7.95
N CYS A 17 44.48 -36.15 7.68
CA CYS A 17 43.26 -36.55 7.00
C CYS A 17 43.10 -35.66 5.77
N ASP A 18 43.09 -36.32 4.62
CA ASP A 18 42.92 -35.76 3.29
C ASP A 18 41.56 -35.06 3.14
N ALA A 19 41.60 -33.83 2.61
CA ALA A 19 40.43 -33.11 2.13
C ALA A 19 40.16 -33.51 0.67
N ALA A 20 39.00 -34.10 0.40
CA ALA A 20 38.48 -34.24 -0.96
C ALA A 20 37.85 -32.90 -1.41
N PRO A 21 38.11 -32.41 -2.64
CA PRO A 21 37.62 -31.13 -3.11
C PRO A 21 36.13 -31.22 -3.51
N LEU A 22 35.31 -30.30 -2.99
CA LEU A 22 33.95 -30.06 -3.47
C LEU A 22 34.01 -29.33 -4.81
N THR A 23 33.53 -29.97 -5.87
CA THR A 23 33.28 -29.34 -7.17
C THR A 23 32.06 -28.41 -7.11
N PRO A 24 32.00 -27.34 -7.92
CA PRO A 24 30.86 -26.43 -7.96
C PRO A 24 29.67 -27.10 -8.65
N VAL A 25 28.51 -27.10 -8.01
CA VAL A 25 27.25 -27.47 -8.66
C VAL A 25 26.73 -26.27 -9.44
N ASP A 26 26.65 -26.47 -10.75
CA ASP A 26 26.13 -25.53 -11.74
C ASP A 26 24.60 -25.41 -11.58
N ASN A 27 24.11 -24.27 -11.11
CA ASN A 27 22.68 -23.97 -11.00
C ASN A 27 22.23 -23.21 -12.25
N THR A 28 22.09 -23.91 -13.36
CA THR A 28 21.31 -23.46 -14.50
C THR A 28 20.33 -24.57 -14.91
N ASN A 29 19.05 -24.20 -15.05
CA ASN A 29 17.88 -25.06 -15.33
C ASN A 29 17.33 -25.91 -14.17
N ALA A 30 16.72 -25.25 -13.19
CA ALA A 30 15.60 -25.86 -12.47
C ALA A 30 14.30 -25.42 -13.14
N ASP A 31 13.72 -26.31 -13.95
CA ASP A 31 12.41 -26.13 -14.55
C ASP A 31 11.37 -25.98 -13.43
N SER A 32 10.82 -24.78 -13.30
CA SER A 32 9.95 -24.38 -12.18
C SER A 32 8.58 -25.08 -12.21
N PHE A 33 8.27 -25.82 -13.28
CA PHE A 33 7.03 -26.57 -13.43
C PHE A 33 7.08 -27.97 -12.78
N ALA A 34 8.24 -28.63 -12.73
CA ALA A 34 8.34 -29.97 -12.13
C ALA A 34 8.14 -29.96 -10.60
N LEU A 35 8.37 -28.82 -9.94
CA LEU A 35 8.12 -28.67 -8.50
C LEU A 35 6.62 -28.53 -8.18
N PHE A 36 5.81 -28.09 -9.15
CA PHE A 36 4.37 -27.89 -8.99
C PHE A 36 3.57 -29.20 -9.12
N ASP A 37 4.00 -30.12 -9.99
CA ASP A 37 3.30 -31.40 -10.17
C ASP A 37 3.36 -32.32 -8.93
N ASN A 38 4.42 -32.21 -8.12
CA ASN A 38 4.53 -32.95 -6.86
C ASN A 38 3.63 -32.41 -5.73
N ILE A 39 3.07 -31.19 -5.87
CA ILE A 39 2.15 -30.60 -4.88
C ILE A 39 0.69 -31.00 -5.15
N LEU A 40 0.39 -31.55 -6.33
CA LEU A 40 -0.98 -31.93 -6.74
C LEU A 40 -1.39 -33.37 -6.38
N GLN A 41 -0.49 -34.19 -5.85
CA GLN A 41 -0.88 -35.48 -5.29
C GLN A 41 -1.30 -35.30 -3.82
N ARG A 42 -2.61 -35.42 -3.56
CA ARG A 42 -3.16 -35.37 -2.20
C ARG A 42 -2.45 -36.41 -1.33
N PRO A 43 -1.73 -36.01 -0.26
CA PRO A 43 -1.12 -36.98 0.65
C PRO A 43 -2.20 -37.84 1.29
N SER A 44 -1.92 -39.12 1.49
CA SER A 44 -2.79 -39.97 2.28
C SER A 44 -2.94 -39.42 3.70
N GLY A 45 -4.02 -39.77 4.41
CA GLY A 45 -4.25 -39.30 5.79
C GLY A 45 -3.09 -39.61 6.75
N ALA A 46 -2.31 -40.67 6.47
CA ALA A 46 -1.10 -41.03 7.20
C ALA A 46 0.09 -40.10 6.92
N GLU A 47 0.26 -39.65 5.67
CA GLU A 47 1.32 -38.70 5.30
C GLU A 47 1.05 -37.29 5.80
N LEU A 48 -0.21 -36.86 5.83
CA LEU A 48 -0.61 -35.60 6.46
C LEU A 48 -0.28 -35.59 7.95
N ALA A 49 -0.58 -36.67 8.68
CA ALA A 49 -0.24 -36.81 10.08
C ALA A 49 1.28 -36.81 10.32
N ALA A 50 2.05 -37.51 9.48
CA ALA A 50 3.50 -37.54 9.56
C ALA A 50 4.14 -36.16 9.28
N ASN A 51 3.59 -35.41 8.32
CA ASN A 51 4.05 -34.07 7.97
C ASN A 51 3.71 -33.05 9.07
N SER A 52 2.51 -33.14 9.68
CA SER A 52 2.16 -32.31 10.84
C SER A 52 3.08 -32.58 12.04
N ALA A 53 3.43 -33.85 12.31
CA ALA A 53 4.37 -34.19 13.37
C ALA A 53 5.77 -33.62 13.11
N ARG A 54 6.27 -33.72 11.87
CA ARG A 54 7.56 -33.12 11.46
C ARG A 54 7.56 -31.60 11.60
N LEU A 55 6.49 -30.93 11.17
CA LEU A 55 6.36 -29.47 11.31
C LEU A 55 6.30 -29.04 12.78
N ALA A 56 5.66 -29.81 13.66
CA ALA A 56 5.64 -29.52 15.09
C ALA A 56 7.04 -29.61 15.73
N VAL A 57 7.86 -30.58 15.30
CA VAL A 57 9.26 -30.72 15.74
C VAL A 57 10.10 -29.54 15.23
N LEU A 58 10.01 -29.20 13.94
CA LEU A 58 10.74 -28.06 13.35
C LEU A 58 10.33 -26.73 14.01
N ALA A 59 9.05 -26.53 14.28
CA ALA A 59 8.57 -25.33 14.95
C ALA A 59 9.08 -25.24 16.41
N LYS A 60 9.27 -26.40 17.08
CA LYS A 60 9.87 -26.45 18.41
C LYS A 60 11.37 -26.11 18.35
N GLU A 61 12.12 -26.73 17.44
CA GLU A 61 13.56 -26.46 17.24
C GLU A 61 13.83 -25.00 16.87
N PHE A 62 12.98 -24.41 16.02
CA PHE A 62 13.06 -23.00 15.68
C PHE A 62 12.84 -22.10 16.90
N ARG A 63 11.81 -22.38 17.73
CA ARG A 63 11.57 -21.63 18.98
C ARG A 63 12.75 -21.75 19.95
N ASP A 64 13.30 -22.94 20.10
CA ASP A 64 14.44 -23.19 21.00
C ASP A 64 15.69 -22.45 20.52
N THR A 65 15.93 -22.41 19.20
CA THR A 65 17.03 -21.66 18.60
C THR A 65 16.87 -20.15 18.77
N GLN A 66 15.65 -19.62 18.57
CA GLN A 66 15.36 -18.19 18.82
C GLN A 66 15.54 -17.81 20.30
N MET A 67 15.20 -18.70 21.24
CA MET A 67 15.46 -18.48 22.67
C MET A 67 16.96 -18.49 22.98
N ALA A 68 17.73 -19.40 22.38
CA ALA A 68 19.19 -19.46 22.55
C ALA A 68 19.87 -18.18 22.04
N ILE A 69 19.48 -17.69 20.85
CA ILE A 69 20.00 -16.43 20.27
C ILE A 69 19.71 -15.25 21.20
N ARG A 70 18.48 -15.13 21.72
CA ARG A 70 18.11 -14.05 22.66
C ARG A 70 18.90 -14.12 23.96
N ARG A 71 19.19 -15.32 24.47
CA ARG A 71 20.02 -15.51 25.66
C ARG A 71 21.46 -15.06 25.39
N GLN A 72 22.02 -15.44 24.25
CA GLN A 72 23.38 -15.04 23.85
C GLN A 72 23.50 -13.52 23.69
N GLN A 73 22.50 -12.87 23.08
CA GLN A 73 22.44 -11.41 22.96
C GLN A 73 22.35 -10.70 24.33
N ARG A 74 21.59 -11.25 25.29
CA ARG A 74 21.52 -10.72 26.66
C ARG A 74 22.84 -10.89 27.41
N GLU A 75 23.50 -12.03 27.27
CA GLU A 75 24.82 -12.28 27.87
C GLU A 75 25.89 -11.35 27.27
N GLU A 76 25.82 -11.07 25.96
CA GLU A 76 26.71 -10.11 25.30
C GLU A 76 26.43 -8.65 25.72
N GLN A 77 25.16 -8.27 25.88
CA GLN A 77 24.78 -6.96 26.43
C GLN A 77 25.24 -6.80 27.89
N MET A 78 25.09 -7.83 28.73
CA MET A 78 25.60 -7.81 30.10
C MET A 78 27.14 -7.73 30.15
N ARG A 79 27.85 -8.44 29.27
CA ARG A 79 29.31 -8.33 29.15
C ARG A 79 29.75 -6.92 28.71
N LYS A 80 29.02 -6.30 27.79
CA LYS A 80 29.26 -4.91 27.37
C LYS A 80 28.96 -3.90 28.49
N ALA A 81 27.95 -4.15 29.32
CA ALA A 81 27.65 -3.33 30.49
C ALA A 81 28.71 -3.47 31.62
N VAL A 82 29.33 -4.64 31.77
CA VAL A 82 30.38 -4.89 32.78
C VAL A 82 31.76 -4.36 32.34
N MET A 83 31.99 -4.16 31.04
CA MET A 83 33.24 -3.60 30.49
C MET A 83 33.36 -2.07 30.57
N VAL A 84 32.31 -1.35 31.01
CA VAL A 84 32.31 0.11 31.20
C VAL A 84 32.24 0.44 32.71
N GLY A 85 33.35 0.20 33.43
CA GLY A 85 33.83 0.97 34.61
C GLY A 85 33.18 0.81 36.01
N CYS A 86 33.93 0.22 36.96
CA CYS A 86 33.83 0.33 38.44
C CYS A 86 34.17 1.75 38.98
N PRO A 87 34.10 2.08 40.30
CA PRO A 87 33.19 1.68 41.39
C PRO A 87 32.65 2.87 42.26
N ALA A 88 31.70 2.56 43.16
CA ALA A 88 31.33 3.24 44.41
C ALA A 88 30.63 4.63 44.38
N LEU A 89 29.33 4.61 44.72
CA LEU A 89 28.76 5.58 45.66
C LEU A 89 27.52 5.00 46.35
N VAL A 90 27.69 4.74 47.65
CA VAL A 90 26.63 4.40 48.60
C VAL A 90 25.78 5.64 48.82
N VAL A 91 24.49 5.62 48.49
CA VAL A 91 23.50 6.49 49.13
C VAL A 91 22.20 5.72 49.38
N SER A 92 21.79 5.83 50.64
CA SER A 92 20.67 5.23 51.34
C SER A 92 19.31 5.61 50.75
N ARG A 93 18.35 4.69 50.90
CA ARG A 93 16.90 4.94 50.75
C ARG A 93 16.46 6.05 51.73
N LYS A 94 16.09 7.22 51.22
CA LYS A 94 15.00 8.10 51.70
C LYS A 94 14.96 9.36 50.83
N GLU A 95 13.75 9.87 50.61
CA GLU A 95 13.38 11.02 49.73
C GLU A 95 13.21 10.58 48.25
N LEU A 96 12.04 10.23 47.71
CA LEU A 96 10.68 10.78 47.82
C LEU A 96 10.65 12.30 47.61
N GLY A 97 10.45 12.68 46.35
CA GLY A 97 10.15 14.04 45.92
C GLY A 97 11.27 14.64 45.09
N ILE A 98 11.22 14.42 43.78
CA ILE A 98 11.51 15.37 42.68
C ILE A 98 11.43 14.52 41.40
N MET A 99 10.28 14.56 40.72
CA MET A 99 10.25 14.24 39.30
C MET A 99 10.97 15.39 38.58
N SER A 100 12.27 15.24 38.35
CA SER A 100 13.00 16.11 37.42
C SER A 100 12.86 15.52 36.02
N GLU A 101 12.16 16.28 35.19
CA GLU A 101 12.36 16.43 33.74
C GLU A 101 13.37 15.44 33.14
N LEU A 102 12.85 14.37 32.52
CA LEU A 102 13.50 13.90 31.30
C LEU A 102 13.39 15.05 30.29
N LYS A 103 14.43 15.90 30.26
CA LYS A 103 14.75 16.69 29.09
C LYS A 103 14.90 15.70 27.94
N LEU A 104 13.83 15.51 27.17
CA LEU A 104 13.94 15.21 25.76
C LEU A 104 14.98 16.20 25.24
N ALA A 105 16.15 15.68 24.90
CA ALA A 105 17.13 16.44 24.18
C ALA A 105 16.47 16.82 22.85
N ASN A 106 15.81 17.99 22.82
CA ASN A 106 15.61 18.75 21.61
C ASN A 106 17.01 19.14 21.15
N GLY A 107 17.69 18.19 20.51
CA GLY A 107 18.74 18.51 19.57
C GLY A 107 18.06 19.23 18.41
N SER A 108 17.82 20.54 18.55
CA SER A 108 17.80 21.41 17.40
C SER A 108 19.23 21.51 16.88
N SER A 109 19.73 20.41 16.33
CA SER A 109 20.64 20.56 15.21
C SER A 109 19.82 21.24 14.13
N ASP A 110 20.34 22.36 13.63
CA ASP A 110 19.85 23.10 12.47
C ASP A 110 20.01 22.23 11.20
N GLN A 111 19.43 21.04 11.24
CA GLN A 111 19.51 20.05 10.19
C GLN A 111 18.50 20.51 9.15
N GLN A 112 19.02 21.04 8.05
CA GLN A 112 18.21 21.54 6.95
C GLN A 112 17.14 20.50 6.58
N LYS A 113 15.88 20.90 6.71
CA LYS A 113 14.74 20.03 6.40
C LYS A 113 14.79 19.58 4.94
N ILE A 114 14.36 18.36 4.70
CA ILE A 114 14.21 17.82 3.35
C ILE A 114 12.93 18.43 2.76
N THR A 115 13.06 19.07 1.59
CA THR A 115 11.99 19.81 0.90
C THR A 115 11.72 19.20 -0.47
N PRO A 116 11.13 18.00 -0.55
CA PRO A 116 10.90 17.36 -1.83
C PRO A 116 9.93 18.18 -2.68
N LYS A 117 10.26 18.38 -3.94
CA LYS A 117 9.33 18.93 -4.94
C LYS A 117 8.19 17.94 -5.20
N VAL A 118 8.52 16.65 -5.23
CA VAL A 118 7.56 15.56 -5.39
C VAL A 118 7.73 14.52 -4.29
N LEU A 119 6.64 14.21 -3.60
CA LEU A 119 6.51 13.05 -2.73
C LEU A 119 5.63 12.00 -3.43
N LEU A 120 6.27 10.92 -3.87
CA LEU A 120 5.63 9.74 -4.42
C LEU A 120 5.19 8.82 -3.28
N ILE A 121 3.95 8.34 -3.30
CA ILE A 121 3.42 7.41 -2.30
C ILE A 121 3.00 6.11 -2.99
N ALA A 122 3.64 5.01 -2.63
CA ALA A 122 3.24 3.65 -2.98
C ALA A 122 2.65 2.93 -1.76
N MET A 123 1.85 1.89 -1.95
CA MET A 123 1.19 1.19 -0.84
C MET A 123 2.00 -0.01 -0.37
N PHE A 124 2.65 -0.74 -1.29
CA PHE A 124 3.48 -1.90 -0.93
C PHE A 124 4.60 -2.18 -1.96
N TYR A 125 5.39 -3.22 -1.68
CA TYR A 125 6.60 -3.55 -2.44
C TYR A 125 6.39 -3.62 -3.96
N GLU A 126 5.39 -4.35 -4.47
CA GLU A 126 5.22 -4.50 -5.94
C GLU A 126 4.92 -3.18 -6.65
N GLU A 127 4.28 -2.22 -5.97
CA GLU A 127 4.05 -0.89 -6.52
C GLU A 127 5.30 -0.01 -6.46
N SER A 128 6.18 -0.25 -5.49
CA SER A 128 7.44 0.47 -5.31
C SER A 128 8.61 -0.10 -6.13
N ARG A 129 8.54 -1.38 -6.53
CA ARG A 129 9.70 -2.12 -7.07
C ARG A 129 10.33 -1.49 -8.31
N ASN A 130 9.50 -0.93 -9.20
CA ASN A 130 9.99 -0.33 -10.45
C ASN A 130 10.73 0.98 -10.15
N TRP A 131 10.29 1.73 -9.13
CA TRP A 131 10.93 2.95 -8.65
C TRP A 131 12.25 2.69 -7.93
N LEU A 132 12.31 1.60 -7.16
CA LEU A 132 13.48 1.20 -6.37
C LEU A 132 14.43 0.26 -7.13
N SER A 133 14.12 -0.06 -8.39
CA SER A 133 14.97 -0.87 -9.24
C SER A 133 16.28 -0.13 -9.57
N PRO A 134 17.43 -0.83 -9.64
CA PRO A 134 18.67 -0.25 -10.17
C PRO A 134 18.53 0.34 -11.58
N SER A 135 17.54 -0.12 -12.36
CA SER A 135 17.24 0.38 -13.71
C SER A 135 16.24 1.55 -13.74
N SER A 136 15.78 2.03 -12.59
CA SER A 136 14.89 3.19 -12.49
C SER A 136 15.58 4.45 -13.01
N THR A 137 14.82 5.33 -13.66
CA THR A 137 15.30 6.66 -14.10
C THR A 137 15.62 7.54 -12.89
N ILE A 138 14.84 7.39 -11.81
CA ILE A 138 15.02 8.13 -10.56
C ILE A 138 15.69 7.21 -9.53
N GLN A 139 16.86 7.62 -9.05
CA GLN A 139 17.63 6.87 -8.06
C GLN A 139 17.47 7.49 -6.67
N PHE A 140 17.24 6.64 -5.67
CA PHE A 140 17.01 7.05 -4.28
C PHE A 140 18.15 6.55 -3.34
N PRO A 141 19.36 7.13 -3.42
CA PRO A 141 20.51 6.67 -2.64
C PRO A 141 20.36 6.96 -1.13
N ARG A 142 19.53 7.93 -0.75
CA ARG A 142 19.33 8.34 0.64
C ARG A 142 18.13 7.61 1.24
N LYS A 143 18.29 7.08 2.45
CA LYS A 143 17.22 6.47 3.25
C LYS A 143 17.05 7.21 4.55
N ILE A 144 15.86 7.75 4.78
CA ILE A 144 15.53 8.57 5.95
C ILE A 144 14.58 7.78 6.82
N ARG A 145 15.07 7.30 7.96
CA ARG A 145 14.27 6.58 8.95
C ARG A 145 13.28 7.53 9.61
N VAL A 146 11.97 7.22 9.53
CA VAL A 146 10.91 7.96 10.21
C VAL A 146 10.17 7.01 11.16
N PRO A 147 10.18 7.25 12.49
CA PRO A 147 9.40 6.44 13.43
C PRO A 147 7.90 6.52 13.14
N GLY A 148 7.20 5.39 13.29
CA GLY A 148 5.75 5.30 13.09
C GLY A 148 5.32 4.87 11.69
N LEU A 149 6.24 4.75 10.74
CA LEU A 149 5.98 4.13 9.44
C LEU A 149 5.68 2.62 9.57
N ALA A 150 4.95 2.09 8.59
CA ALA A 150 4.58 0.68 8.52
C ALA A 150 5.78 -0.27 8.60
N ARG A 151 5.56 -1.41 9.26
CA ARG A 151 6.58 -2.46 9.39
C ARG A 151 7.00 -2.98 8.02
N GLY A 152 8.32 -3.06 7.80
CA GLY A 152 8.92 -3.42 6.51
C GLY A 152 9.10 -2.24 5.55
N TYR A 153 8.59 -1.05 5.90
CA TYR A 153 8.65 0.19 5.12
C TYR A 153 9.08 1.38 5.99
N GLU A 154 10.08 1.17 6.84
CA GLU A 154 10.45 2.15 7.88
C GLU A 154 11.30 3.33 7.37
N ASP A 155 11.70 3.32 6.10
CA ASP A 155 12.55 4.34 5.50
C ASP A 155 11.81 5.08 4.38
N ILE A 156 11.98 6.41 4.33
CA ILE A 156 11.63 7.23 3.17
C ILE A 156 12.85 7.30 2.26
N HIS A 157 12.63 6.95 1.00
CA HIS A 157 13.66 6.91 -0.03
C HIS A 157 13.76 8.29 -0.68
N VAL A 158 14.95 8.89 -0.73
CA VAL A 158 15.13 10.27 -1.19
C VAL A 158 16.22 10.33 -2.24
N THR A 159 16.00 11.12 -3.30
CA THR A 159 17.02 11.41 -4.31
C THR A 159 18.20 12.15 -3.67
N GLU A 160 19.38 12.06 -4.28
CA GLU A 160 20.59 12.72 -3.74
C GLU A 160 20.35 14.21 -3.44
N ASN A 161 19.79 14.92 -4.42
CA ASN A 161 19.44 16.35 -4.33
C ASN A 161 18.22 16.67 -3.45
N GLY A 162 17.47 15.67 -2.99
CA GLY A 162 16.27 15.86 -2.17
C GLY A 162 14.99 16.25 -2.93
N ASP A 163 15.03 16.40 -4.26
CA ASP A 163 13.87 16.86 -5.05
C ASP A 163 12.72 15.86 -5.11
N VAL A 164 13.01 14.56 -5.05
CA VAL A 164 11.98 13.51 -5.07
C VAL A 164 12.16 12.59 -3.89
N ALA A 165 11.06 12.28 -3.21
CA ALA A 165 11.01 11.30 -2.15
C ALA A 165 9.92 10.26 -2.44
N LEU A 166 10.16 9.01 -2.05
CA LEU A 166 9.24 7.89 -2.15
C LEU A 166 8.98 7.32 -0.75
N LEU A 167 7.70 7.29 -0.39
CA LEU A 167 7.19 6.65 0.81
C LEU A 167 6.39 5.40 0.42
N VAL A 168 6.61 4.28 1.13
CA VAL A 168 5.73 3.11 1.06
C VAL A 168 4.91 3.04 2.33
N VAL A 169 3.58 3.09 2.23
CA VAL A 169 2.71 3.34 3.41
C VAL A 169 2.18 2.07 4.08
N GLY A 170 2.28 0.92 3.43
CA GLY A 170 1.62 -0.31 3.83
C GLY A 170 0.18 -0.38 3.32
N THR A 171 -0.34 -1.61 3.22
CA THR A 171 -1.68 -1.86 2.66
C THR A 171 -2.78 -1.56 3.67
N ALA A 172 -3.97 -1.23 3.14
CA ALA A 172 -5.19 -0.89 3.88
C ALA A 172 -5.16 0.46 4.64
N LEU A 173 -6.36 0.99 4.90
CA LEU A 173 -6.59 2.35 5.39
C LEU A 173 -5.83 2.66 6.69
N ILE A 174 -5.72 1.70 7.63
CA ILE A 174 -5.05 1.94 8.92
C ILE A 174 -3.54 2.15 8.74
N ASN A 175 -2.86 1.29 7.98
CA ASN A 175 -1.42 1.45 7.75
C ASN A 175 -1.15 2.73 6.95
N ALA A 176 -1.95 2.99 5.92
CA ALA A 176 -1.89 4.21 5.13
C ALA A 176 -2.00 5.47 6.01
N SER A 177 -3.01 5.52 6.90
CA SER A 177 -3.26 6.63 7.82
C SER A 177 -2.11 6.84 8.81
N LEU A 178 -1.59 5.77 9.42
CA LEU A 178 -0.49 5.86 10.38
C LEU A 178 0.82 6.32 9.72
N SER A 179 1.16 5.72 8.57
CA SER A 179 2.39 6.06 7.84
C SER A 179 2.37 7.49 7.32
N ILE A 180 1.27 7.96 6.71
CA ILE A 180 1.19 9.34 6.23
C ILE A 180 1.21 10.33 7.41
N SER A 181 0.55 10.02 8.52
CA SER A 181 0.58 10.85 9.73
C SER A 181 1.99 10.96 10.32
N ALA A 182 2.75 9.86 10.33
CA ALA A 182 4.14 9.84 10.79
C ALA A 182 5.04 10.74 9.91
N LEU A 183 4.87 10.72 8.58
CA LEU A 183 5.56 11.66 7.69
C LEU A 183 5.14 13.12 7.97
N LEU A 184 3.83 13.40 7.99
CA LEU A 184 3.30 14.77 8.09
C LEU A 184 3.59 15.45 9.45
N THR A 185 3.89 14.66 10.47
CA THR A 185 4.29 15.16 11.80
C THR A 185 5.81 15.14 12.03
N SER A 186 6.57 14.54 11.11
CA SER A 186 8.03 14.48 11.21
C SER A 186 8.66 15.87 11.09
N PRO A 187 9.57 16.27 12.00
CA PRO A 187 10.27 17.55 11.90
C PRO A 187 11.33 17.56 10.78
N LEU A 188 11.61 16.40 10.17
CA LEU A 188 12.67 16.21 9.17
C LEU A 188 12.29 16.77 7.79
N PHE A 189 11.01 17.01 7.53
CA PHE A 189 10.50 17.43 6.23
C PHE A 189 9.78 18.78 6.30
N ASP A 190 9.88 19.54 5.22
CA ASP A 190 8.98 20.65 4.92
C ASP A 190 8.29 20.33 3.59
N LEU A 191 6.97 20.15 3.68
CA LEU A 191 6.12 19.63 2.60
C LEU A 191 5.15 20.70 2.06
N SER A 192 5.34 21.96 2.48
CA SER A 192 4.42 23.07 2.19
C SER A 192 4.25 23.36 0.69
N LYS A 193 5.24 22.99 -0.13
CA LYS A 193 5.21 23.13 -1.60
C LYS A 193 5.24 21.81 -2.35
N SER A 194 5.29 20.67 -1.66
CA SER A 194 5.43 19.36 -2.29
C SER A 194 4.19 18.97 -3.07
N TYR A 195 4.38 18.36 -4.25
CA TYR A 195 3.34 17.62 -4.93
C TYR A 195 3.29 16.21 -4.39
N PHE A 196 2.08 15.74 -4.06
CA PHE A 196 1.86 14.38 -3.60
C PHE A 196 1.30 13.58 -4.77
N ILE A 197 2.02 12.55 -5.20
CA ILE A 197 1.56 11.62 -6.23
C ILE A 197 1.25 10.30 -5.54
N LEU A 198 -0.03 10.04 -5.32
CA LEU A 198 -0.54 8.80 -4.76
C LEU A 198 -0.63 7.80 -5.91
N THR A 199 0.17 6.75 -5.86
CA THR A 199 0.33 5.80 -6.96
C THR A 199 0.10 4.38 -6.48
N GLY A 200 -0.80 3.65 -7.13
CA GLY A 200 -1.02 2.24 -6.80
C GLY A 200 -1.67 1.44 -7.94
N ILE A 201 -1.71 0.12 -7.77
CA ILE A 201 -2.55 -0.74 -8.59
C ILE A 201 -3.99 -0.71 -8.06
N ALA A 202 -4.92 -1.23 -8.86
CA ALA A 202 -6.34 -1.22 -8.59
C ALA A 202 -7.07 -2.38 -9.28
N GLY A 203 -8.23 -2.76 -8.73
CA GLY A 203 -9.25 -3.45 -9.49
C GLY A 203 -9.96 -2.46 -10.41
N VAL A 204 -10.16 -2.80 -11.68
CA VAL A 204 -10.84 -1.94 -12.65
C VAL A 204 -12.29 -2.36 -12.85
N ASN A 205 -13.19 -1.38 -12.93
CA ASN A 205 -14.56 -1.61 -13.36
C ASN A 205 -14.58 -1.89 -14.88
N PRO A 206 -15.00 -3.10 -15.31
CA PRO A 206 -15.01 -3.50 -16.72
C PRO A 206 -15.96 -2.67 -17.59
N LYS A 207 -16.89 -1.91 -16.99
CA LYS A 207 -17.75 -0.96 -17.73
C LYS A 207 -16.99 0.27 -18.22
N ARG A 208 -15.86 0.62 -17.58
CA ARG A 208 -15.16 1.89 -17.78
C ARG A 208 -13.81 1.74 -18.44
N ALA A 209 -13.06 0.70 -18.08
CA ALA A 209 -11.70 0.51 -18.56
C ALA A 209 -11.27 -0.97 -18.51
N THR A 210 -9.98 -1.19 -18.74
CA THR A 210 -9.43 -2.54 -18.86
C THR A 210 -8.07 -2.71 -18.19
N ILE A 211 -7.69 -3.97 -17.95
CA ILE A 211 -6.40 -4.36 -17.36
C ILE A 211 -5.24 -3.68 -18.08
N GLY A 212 -4.32 -3.12 -17.30
CA GLY A 212 -3.16 -2.35 -17.74
C GLY A 212 -3.42 -0.85 -17.92
N SER A 213 -4.68 -0.40 -17.96
CA SER A 213 -5.01 1.03 -18.10
C SER A 213 -4.62 1.82 -16.85
N VAL A 214 -4.37 3.12 -17.03
CA VAL A 214 -3.98 4.04 -15.94
C VAL A 214 -4.98 5.18 -15.85
N ALA A 215 -5.70 5.25 -14.73
CA ALA A 215 -6.71 6.26 -14.45
C ALA A 215 -6.19 7.34 -13.51
N PHE A 216 -6.62 8.58 -13.78
CA PHE A 216 -6.33 9.76 -12.99
C PHE A 216 -7.63 10.27 -12.37
N ALA A 217 -7.67 10.34 -11.03
CA ALA A 217 -8.90 10.57 -10.30
C ALA A 217 -9.20 12.06 -10.09
N ARG A 218 -10.48 12.40 -10.13
CA ARG A 218 -11.02 13.66 -9.57
C ARG A 218 -11.64 13.39 -8.20
N PHE A 219 -12.43 12.33 -8.08
CA PHE A 219 -13.09 11.92 -6.84
C PHE A 219 -12.45 10.68 -6.24
N VAL A 220 -12.47 10.63 -4.91
CA VAL A 220 -12.08 9.46 -4.14
C VAL A 220 -13.16 9.20 -3.09
N VAL A 221 -13.80 8.04 -3.16
CA VAL A 221 -14.99 7.72 -2.35
C VAL A 221 -14.71 6.54 -1.44
N GLN A 222 -14.85 6.71 -0.13
CA GLN A 222 -14.80 5.59 0.80
C GLN A 222 -16.18 4.93 0.82
N VAL A 223 -16.24 3.67 0.34
CA VAL A 223 -17.52 2.97 0.13
C VAL A 223 -17.81 1.92 1.20
N ASP A 224 -16.93 1.71 2.17
CA ASP A 224 -17.11 0.71 3.24
C ASP A 224 -17.61 1.29 4.56
N THR A 225 -17.83 2.60 4.64
CA THR A 225 -18.39 3.29 5.81
C THR A 225 -19.92 3.18 5.81
N GLN A 226 -20.41 1.94 5.84
CA GLN A 226 -21.82 1.57 5.71
C GLN A 226 -22.19 0.46 6.71
N LEU A 227 -23.49 0.22 6.89
CA LEU A 227 -23.99 -1.01 7.49
C LEU A 227 -23.82 -2.16 6.49
N GLU A 228 -23.31 -3.29 6.96
CA GLU A 228 -23.26 -4.55 6.20
C GLU A 228 -24.17 -5.58 6.87
N PHE A 229 -25.13 -6.07 6.11
CA PHE A 229 -26.03 -7.16 6.50
C PHE A 229 -25.54 -8.49 5.89
N ASP A 230 -25.70 -9.58 6.62
CA ASP A 230 -25.38 -10.92 6.13
C ASP A 230 -26.12 -11.18 4.82
N ALA A 231 -25.40 -11.56 3.76
CA ALA A 231 -25.96 -11.71 2.42
C ALA A 231 -27.13 -12.72 2.33
N ARG A 232 -27.29 -13.61 3.31
CA ARG A 232 -28.41 -14.59 3.37
C ARG A 232 -29.68 -13.99 3.98
N GLU A 233 -29.57 -12.86 4.64
CA GLU A 233 -30.67 -12.14 5.32
C GLU A 233 -31.09 -10.88 4.56
N VAL A 234 -30.40 -10.57 3.45
CA VAL A 234 -30.67 -9.40 2.62
C VAL A 234 -31.95 -9.61 1.80
N PRO A 235 -32.94 -8.72 1.88
CA PRO A 235 -34.11 -8.74 1.00
C PRO A 235 -33.72 -8.62 -0.48
N GLU A 236 -34.41 -9.35 -1.36
CA GLU A 236 -34.08 -9.43 -2.79
C GLU A 236 -34.09 -8.04 -3.45
N GLU A 237 -34.99 -7.16 -3.02
CA GLU A 237 -35.18 -5.81 -3.56
C GLU A 237 -34.06 -4.83 -3.21
N TRP A 238 -33.18 -5.13 -2.24
CA TRP A 238 -32.04 -4.27 -1.89
C TRP A 238 -30.89 -4.41 -2.89
N GLY A 239 -30.79 -5.55 -3.57
CA GLY A 239 -29.72 -5.89 -4.51
C GLY A 239 -28.34 -6.15 -3.87
N SER A 240 -28.05 -5.58 -2.70
CA SER A 240 -26.88 -5.86 -1.86
C SER A 240 -27.19 -5.64 -0.38
N GLY A 241 -26.32 -6.16 0.50
CA GLY A 241 -26.42 -5.98 1.96
C GLY A 241 -25.82 -4.69 2.51
N TYR A 242 -25.53 -3.71 1.66
CA TYR A 242 -24.90 -2.45 2.09
C TYR A 242 -25.95 -1.34 2.20
N VAL A 243 -26.02 -0.71 3.37
CA VAL A 243 -26.90 0.44 3.63
C VAL A 243 -26.08 1.59 4.21
N PRO A 244 -26.11 2.79 3.61
CA PRO A 244 -25.42 3.97 4.15
C PRO A 244 -25.80 4.26 5.60
N MET A 245 -24.83 4.75 6.38
CA MET A 245 -25.04 4.98 7.82
C MET A 245 -26.18 5.98 8.06
N GLY A 246 -27.17 5.60 8.86
CA GLY A 246 -28.34 6.43 9.16
C GLY A 246 -29.34 6.61 8.01
N ALA A 247 -29.21 5.85 6.92
CA ALA A 247 -30.19 5.82 5.83
C ALA A 247 -31.24 4.72 6.05
N ASP A 248 -32.44 4.90 5.47
CA ASP A 248 -33.53 3.92 5.55
C ASP A 248 -33.43 2.82 4.48
N LYS A 249 -32.68 3.06 3.40
CA LYS A 249 -32.50 2.11 2.28
C LYS A 249 -31.15 2.29 1.55
N PRO A 250 -30.65 1.28 0.80
CA PRO A 250 -29.31 1.27 0.20
C PRO A 250 -28.94 2.43 -0.73
N ASP A 251 -29.92 3.03 -1.42
CA ASP A 251 -29.73 4.03 -2.48
C ASP A 251 -29.92 5.47 -2.00
N GLN A 252 -29.77 5.71 -0.71
CA GLN A 252 -29.91 7.03 -0.08
C GLN A 252 -28.57 7.60 0.39
N PHE A 253 -28.52 8.91 0.51
CA PHE A 253 -27.37 9.58 1.11
C PHE A 253 -27.36 9.30 2.63
N PRO A 254 -26.19 9.10 3.24
CA PRO A 254 -26.10 8.77 4.66
C PRO A 254 -26.65 9.91 5.53
N GLY A 255 -27.42 9.54 6.56
CA GLY A 255 -27.85 10.45 7.62
C GLY A 255 -26.75 10.74 8.66
N ILE A 256 -25.61 10.04 8.56
CA ILE A 256 -24.44 10.14 9.43
C ILE A 256 -23.18 10.07 8.56
N VAL A 257 -22.29 11.05 8.68
CA VAL A 257 -20.99 11.06 7.99
C VAL A 257 -19.82 11.24 8.97
N HIS A 258 -18.64 10.79 8.55
CA HIS A 258 -17.40 10.75 9.33
C HIS A 258 -16.31 11.68 8.76
N GLY A 259 -16.53 12.25 7.58
CA GLY A 259 -15.64 13.21 6.91
C GLY A 259 -14.66 12.58 5.91
N SER A 260 -14.54 11.26 5.88
CA SER A 260 -13.68 10.54 4.94
C SER A 260 -14.43 9.98 3.72
N GLU A 261 -15.76 10.16 3.66
CA GLU A 261 -16.62 9.56 2.64
C GLU A 261 -16.23 10.00 1.22
N VAL A 262 -15.96 11.28 1.00
CA VAL A 262 -15.67 11.82 -0.33
C VAL A 262 -14.60 12.90 -0.23
N PHE A 263 -13.60 12.79 -1.12
CA PHE A 263 -12.68 13.86 -1.43
C PHE A 263 -12.75 14.23 -2.91
N GLU A 264 -12.68 15.52 -3.22
CA GLU A 264 -12.50 16.05 -4.58
C GLU A 264 -11.08 16.64 -4.73
N LEU A 265 -10.41 16.30 -5.83
CA LEU A 265 -9.04 16.68 -6.17
C LEU A 265 -9.00 17.73 -7.30
N ASN A 266 -7.83 18.36 -7.45
CA ASN A 266 -7.60 19.44 -8.41
C ASN A 266 -7.63 18.93 -9.86
N THR A 267 -8.71 19.24 -10.59
CA THR A 267 -8.87 18.82 -11.99
C THR A 267 -7.84 19.48 -12.92
N ALA A 268 -7.41 20.71 -12.68
CA ALA A 268 -6.39 21.36 -13.52
C ALA A 268 -5.02 20.67 -13.41
N LEU A 269 -4.67 20.16 -12.22
CA LEU A 269 -3.46 19.35 -12.02
C LEU A 269 -3.60 17.97 -12.68
N ARG A 270 -4.76 17.32 -12.49
CA ARG A 270 -5.10 16.03 -13.13
C ARG A 270 -5.01 16.11 -14.65
N ASP A 271 -5.61 17.14 -15.25
CA ASP A 271 -5.67 17.30 -16.71
C ASP A 271 -4.29 17.57 -17.30
N TYR A 272 -3.45 18.34 -16.59
CA TYR A 272 -2.04 18.45 -16.94
C TYR A 272 -1.33 17.09 -16.90
N ALA A 273 -1.50 16.33 -15.82
CA ALA A 273 -0.85 15.03 -15.65
C ALA A 273 -1.28 14.04 -16.75
N ILE A 274 -2.56 14.01 -17.10
CA ILE A 274 -3.07 13.23 -18.24
C ILE A 274 -2.44 13.68 -19.56
N SER A 275 -2.31 15.00 -19.78
CA SER A 275 -1.76 15.54 -21.03
C SER A 275 -0.33 15.06 -21.30
N VAL A 276 0.50 14.94 -20.25
CA VAL A 276 1.86 14.40 -20.38
C VAL A 276 1.86 12.88 -20.37
N ALA A 277 1.02 12.22 -19.57
CA ALA A 277 0.98 10.76 -19.49
C ALA A 277 0.47 10.11 -20.79
N LYS A 278 -0.37 10.80 -21.58
CA LYS A 278 -0.86 10.32 -22.89
C LYS A 278 0.24 10.06 -23.92
N SER A 279 1.45 10.61 -23.74
CA SER A 279 2.58 10.30 -24.63
C SER A 279 3.25 8.95 -24.33
N VAL A 280 2.86 8.28 -23.25
CA VAL A 280 3.47 7.03 -22.80
C VAL A 280 2.86 5.85 -23.58
N THR A 281 3.73 5.03 -24.16
CA THR A 281 3.34 3.71 -24.66
C THR A 281 3.14 2.77 -23.49
N LEU A 282 1.90 2.38 -23.23
CA LEU A 282 1.58 1.41 -22.18
C LEU A 282 1.97 -0.02 -22.61
N GLU A 283 2.57 -0.75 -21.68
CA GLU A 283 2.84 -2.17 -21.80
C GLU A 283 1.55 -3.00 -21.60
N ASP A 284 1.58 -4.20 -22.17
CA ASP A 284 0.48 -5.14 -22.16
C ASP A 284 1.03 -6.57 -22.08
N SER A 285 0.19 -7.57 -21.80
CA SER A 285 0.60 -8.98 -21.78
C SER A 285 -0.34 -9.85 -22.61
N PRO A 286 0.16 -10.94 -23.23
CA PRO A 286 -0.71 -11.91 -23.91
C PRO A 286 -1.78 -12.49 -22.98
N VAL A 287 -1.43 -12.78 -21.73
CA VAL A 287 -2.36 -13.33 -20.73
C VAL A 287 -3.48 -12.33 -20.40
N ALA A 288 -3.15 -11.04 -20.24
CA ALA A 288 -4.16 -10.00 -20.06
C ALA A 288 -5.05 -9.87 -21.30
N ALA A 289 -4.48 -9.94 -22.51
CA ALA A 289 -5.25 -9.90 -23.75
C ALA A 289 -6.23 -11.07 -23.88
N GLU A 290 -5.81 -12.29 -23.55
CA GLU A 290 -6.68 -13.47 -23.49
C GLU A 290 -7.80 -13.29 -22.46
N HIS A 291 -7.48 -12.77 -21.27
CA HIS A 291 -8.48 -12.52 -20.25
C HIS A 291 -9.50 -11.46 -20.66
N ARG A 292 -9.06 -10.38 -21.33
CA ARG A 292 -9.93 -9.33 -21.87
C ARG A 292 -10.85 -9.86 -22.97
N ALA A 293 -10.41 -10.83 -23.77
CA ALA A 293 -11.24 -11.44 -24.81
C ALA A 293 -12.48 -12.16 -24.26
N LEU A 294 -12.44 -12.62 -23.00
CA LEU A 294 -13.60 -13.26 -22.34
C LEU A 294 -14.79 -12.30 -22.12
N TRP A 295 -14.56 -10.99 -22.20
CA TRP A 295 -15.59 -9.96 -22.02
C TRP A 295 -16.33 -9.60 -23.31
N GLN A 296 -15.93 -10.22 -24.43
CA GLN A 296 -16.62 -10.07 -25.71
C GLN A 296 -18.06 -10.56 -25.62
N ASN A 297 -18.96 -9.94 -26.40
CA ASN A 297 -20.38 -10.28 -26.45
C ASN A 297 -21.11 -10.16 -25.10
N SER A 298 -20.60 -9.32 -24.19
CA SER A 298 -21.35 -8.95 -22.98
C SER A 298 -22.73 -8.40 -23.35
N PRO A 299 -23.79 -8.67 -22.54
CA PRO A 299 -25.12 -8.16 -22.80
C PRO A 299 -25.11 -6.65 -23.03
N GLU A 300 -25.75 -6.20 -24.11
CA GLU A 300 -25.84 -4.79 -24.51
C GLU A 300 -24.49 -4.07 -24.72
N GLY A 301 -23.38 -4.82 -24.80
CA GLY A 301 -22.04 -4.24 -24.92
C GLY A 301 -21.55 -3.53 -23.65
N ILE A 302 -22.18 -3.77 -22.49
CA ILE A 302 -21.89 -3.03 -21.24
C ILE A 302 -20.42 -3.13 -20.80
N PHE A 303 -19.70 -4.18 -21.21
CA PHE A 303 -18.28 -4.38 -20.91
C PHE A 303 -17.38 -4.25 -22.15
N GLU A 304 -17.79 -3.51 -23.18
CA GLU A 304 -16.95 -3.27 -24.36
C GLU A 304 -15.59 -2.66 -24.00
N ALA A 305 -15.55 -1.77 -23.00
CA ALA A 305 -14.32 -1.16 -22.50
C ALA A 305 -13.31 -2.22 -21.99
N ALA A 306 -13.77 -3.29 -21.35
CA ALA A 306 -12.93 -4.38 -20.85
C ALA A 306 -12.19 -5.12 -21.97
N THR A 307 -12.70 -5.10 -23.20
CA THR A 307 -12.09 -5.81 -24.35
C THR A 307 -10.97 -5.03 -25.03
N GLN A 308 -10.80 -3.74 -24.69
CA GLN A 308 -9.87 -2.84 -25.37
C GLN A 308 -8.41 -3.08 -24.95
N ARG A 309 -7.48 -2.37 -25.60
CA ARG A 309 -6.08 -2.27 -25.13
C ARG A 309 -5.96 -1.27 -23.97
N PRO A 310 -4.92 -1.39 -23.13
CA PRO A 310 -4.62 -0.40 -22.09
C PRO A 310 -4.57 1.03 -22.62
N SER A 311 -5.10 1.99 -21.86
CA SER A 311 -5.00 3.43 -22.18
C SER A 311 -4.84 4.30 -20.93
N VAL A 312 -4.47 5.56 -21.13
CA VAL A 312 -4.48 6.61 -20.10
C VAL A 312 -5.82 7.34 -20.15
N LEU A 313 -6.51 7.43 -19.02
CA LEU A 313 -7.86 7.99 -18.94
C LEU A 313 -8.14 8.75 -17.63
N GLU A 314 -9.25 9.48 -17.63
CA GLU A 314 -9.88 9.94 -16.39
C GLU A 314 -10.64 8.79 -15.73
N GLY A 315 -10.67 8.74 -14.41
CA GLY A 315 -11.47 7.75 -13.70
C GLY A 315 -11.29 7.83 -12.19
N ASP A 316 -12.40 7.76 -11.47
CA ASP A 316 -12.41 7.97 -10.02
C ASP A 316 -12.21 6.66 -9.26
N VAL A 317 -11.82 6.81 -7.99
CA VAL A 317 -11.39 5.70 -7.14
C VAL A 317 -12.36 5.49 -5.99
N LEU A 318 -12.68 4.23 -5.74
CA LEU A 318 -13.44 3.79 -4.59
C LEU A 318 -12.52 3.05 -3.63
N SER A 319 -12.51 3.43 -2.36
CA SER A 319 -11.70 2.80 -1.31
C SER A 319 -12.53 1.94 -0.37
N SER A 320 -11.97 0.80 0.06
CA SER A 320 -12.54 -0.08 1.10
C SER A 320 -11.46 -0.85 1.87
N ASN A 321 -11.69 -1.13 3.15
CA ASN A 321 -10.91 -2.12 3.90
C ASN A 321 -11.16 -3.54 3.42
N THR A 322 -12.31 -3.81 2.81
CA THR A 322 -12.63 -5.11 2.23
C THR A 322 -12.15 -5.15 0.79
N PHE A 323 -11.35 -6.15 0.44
CA PHE A 323 -11.05 -6.43 -0.97
C PHE A 323 -12.28 -7.08 -1.60
N TRP A 324 -13.13 -6.29 -2.25
CA TRP A 324 -14.38 -6.79 -2.82
C TRP A 324 -14.22 -7.32 -4.24
N HIS A 325 -15.05 -8.30 -4.60
CA HIS A 325 -15.15 -8.81 -5.96
C HIS A 325 -16.55 -9.34 -6.27
N GLY A 326 -17.10 -8.99 -7.43
CA GLY A 326 -18.35 -9.56 -7.95
C GLY A 326 -19.41 -8.53 -8.36
N HIS A 327 -20.37 -8.95 -9.20
CA HIS A 327 -21.33 -8.04 -9.82
C HIS A 327 -22.19 -7.27 -8.79
N ARG A 328 -22.87 -7.96 -7.88
CA ARG A 328 -23.83 -7.35 -6.94
C ARG A 328 -23.20 -6.28 -6.06
N ILE A 329 -22.06 -6.61 -5.46
CA ILE A 329 -21.33 -5.67 -4.58
C ILE A 329 -20.82 -4.49 -5.40
N SER A 330 -20.24 -4.71 -6.57
CA SER A 330 -19.71 -3.61 -7.36
C SER A 330 -20.78 -2.72 -7.98
N GLU A 331 -21.97 -3.24 -8.32
CA GLU A 331 -23.14 -2.41 -8.68
C GLU A 331 -23.62 -1.56 -7.49
N ALA A 332 -23.56 -2.11 -6.27
CA ALA A 332 -23.90 -1.35 -5.07
C ALA A 332 -22.89 -0.23 -4.80
N MET A 333 -21.59 -0.51 -4.93
CA MET A 333 -20.55 0.49 -4.77
C MET A 333 -20.64 1.59 -5.84
N GLU A 334 -21.05 1.25 -7.07
CA GLU A 334 -21.35 2.23 -8.12
C GLU A 334 -22.51 3.16 -7.72
N ARG A 335 -23.58 2.63 -7.12
CA ARG A 335 -24.70 3.42 -6.61
C ARG A 335 -24.27 4.35 -5.47
N VAL A 336 -23.46 3.86 -4.53
CA VAL A 336 -22.91 4.65 -3.42
C VAL A 336 -22.10 5.83 -3.96
N ALA A 337 -21.15 5.58 -4.86
CA ALA A 337 -20.36 6.64 -5.48
C ALA A 337 -21.24 7.68 -6.18
N ARG A 338 -22.27 7.25 -6.92
CA ARG A 338 -23.24 8.15 -7.55
C ARG A 338 -23.99 9.00 -6.53
N VAL A 339 -24.50 8.41 -5.45
CA VAL A 339 -25.25 9.14 -4.42
C VAL A 339 -24.34 10.14 -3.71
N TYR A 340 -23.16 9.70 -3.28
CA TYR A 340 -22.25 10.48 -2.44
C TYR A 340 -21.68 11.70 -3.18
N THR A 341 -21.50 11.57 -4.49
CA THR A 341 -20.91 12.61 -5.35
C THR A 341 -21.94 13.39 -6.19
N ALA A 342 -23.23 13.22 -5.88
CA ALA A 342 -24.33 13.79 -6.68
C ALA A 342 -24.27 13.44 -8.18
N GLY A 343 -23.75 12.25 -8.48
CA GLY A 343 -23.63 11.69 -9.83
C GLY A 343 -22.41 12.17 -10.61
N GLN A 344 -21.47 12.87 -9.97
CA GLN A 344 -20.29 13.39 -10.63
C GLN A 344 -19.15 12.39 -10.73
N ALA A 345 -19.02 11.47 -9.78
CA ALA A 345 -17.95 10.48 -9.81
C ALA A 345 -18.22 9.35 -10.79
N GLU A 346 -17.17 8.90 -11.43
CA GLU A 346 -17.14 7.77 -12.34
C GLU A 346 -16.34 6.63 -11.74
N TYR A 347 -17.03 5.61 -11.22
CA TYR A 347 -16.39 4.43 -10.65
C TYR A 347 -15.57 3.65 -11.69
N THR A 348 -14.26 3.89 -11.72
CA THR A 348 -13.32 3.25 -12.64
C THR A 348 -12.35 2.32 -11.92
N MET A 349 -11.85 2.70 -10.74
CA MET A 349 -10.81 1.95 -10.02
C MET A 349 -11.20 1.67 -8.57
N THR A 350 -10.70 0.56 -8.01
CA THR A 350 -10.81 0.20 -6.59
C THR A 350 -9.47 0.27 -5.88
N ALA A 351 -9.47 0.65 -4.61
CA ALA A 351 -8.29 0.77 -3.78
C ALA A 351 -8.61 0.46 -2.30
N GLN A 352 -7.59 0.46 -1.44
CA GLN A 352 -7.77 0.28 0.00
C GLN A 352 -7.12 1.39 0.85
N GLU A 353 -6.46 2.38 0.25
CA GLU A 353 -5.61 3.34 1.00
C GLU A 353 -6.03 4.80 0.81
N ASP A 354 -6.66 5.14 -0.32
CA ASP A 354 -6.65 6.51 -0.84
C ASP A 354 -7.38 7.50 0.08
N ASN A 355 -8.57 7.15 0.57
CA ASN A 355 -9.30 8.02 1.50
C ASN A 355 -8.54 8.26 2.82
N ALA A 356 -7.77 7.29 3.31
CA ALA A 356 -6.95 7.47 4.51
C ALA A 356 -5.76 8.41 4.26
N LEU A 357 -5.11 8.29 3.10
CA LEU A 357 -4.05 9.22 2.69
C LEU A 357 -4.57 10.64 2.57
N LEU A 358 -5.72 10.82 1.92
CA LEU A 358 -6.34 12.13 1.73
C LEU A 358 -6.84 12.73 3.04
N ALA A 359 -7.39 11.94 3.96
CA ALA A 359 -7.75 12.42 5.29
C ALA A 359 -6.53 12.96 6.07
N GLY A 360 -5.40 12.24 6.03
CA GLY A 360 -4.15 12.69 6.63
C GLY A 360 -3.63 13.99 5.99
N LEU A 361 -3.64 14.05 4.66
CA LEU A 361 -3.19 15.22 3.90
C LEU A 361 -4.09 16.44 4.10
N LEU A 362 -5.41 16.25 4.20
CA LEU A 362 -6.36 17.31 4.55
C LEU A 362 -6.05 17.87 5.94
N ASN A 363 -5.86 17.01 6.94
CA ASN A 363 -5.51 17.44 8.29
C ASN A 363 -4.21 18.24 8.35
N ALA A 364 -3.22 17.89 7.52
CA ALA A 364 -1.99 18.67 7.39
C ALA A 364 -2.20 19.99 6.63
N ALA A 365 -3.08 20.02 5.63
CA ALA A 365 -3.41 21.22 4.88
C ALA A 365 -4.13 22.26 5.77
N LEU A 366 -5.04 21.82 6.65
CA LEU A 366 -5.68 22.67 7.65
C LEU A 366 -4.68 23.33 8.62
N GLN A 367 -3.48 22.75 8.76
CA GLN A 367 -2.39 23.28 9.57
C GLN A 367 -1.36 24.07 8.74
N GLY A 368 -1.58 24.27 7.44
CA GLY A 368 -0.65 24.94 6.53
C GLY A 368 0.66 24.17 6.26
N LYS A 369 0.68 22.85 6.53
CA LYS A 369 1.88 22.00 6.31
C LYS A 369 1.96 21.39 4.93
N VAL A 370 0.83 21.31 4.22
CA VAL A 370 0.67 20.76 2.88
C VAL A 370 -0.32 21.65 2.12
N ASP A 371 -0.15 21.74 0.81
CA ASP A 371 -1.12 22.35 -0.08
C ASP A 371 -1.97 21.26 -0.76
N PHE A 372 -3.23 21.13 -0.37
CA PHE A 372 -4.13 20.09 -0.86
C PHE A 372 -4.37 20.19 -2.38
N SER A 373 -4.16 21.37 -2.98
CA SER A 373 -4.28 21.55 -4.43
C SER A 373 -3.17 20.85 -5.23
N ARG A 374 -2.12 20.35 -4.55
CA ARG A 374 -0.95 19.67 -5.14
C ARG A 374 -1.02 18.15 -5.05
N ILE A 375 -2.19 17.61 -4.77
CA ILE A 375 -2.40 16.17 -4.65
C ILE A 375 -2.93 15.62 -5.98
N LEU A 376 -2.24 14.61 -6.49
CA LEU A 376 -2.59 13.85 -7.67
C LEU A 376 -2.73 12.38 -7.30
N LEU A 377 -3.77 11.72 -7.83
CA LEU A 377 -4.01 10.32 -7.58
C LEU A 377 -4.08 9.53 -8.89
N ILE A 378 -3.22 8.51 -8.98
CA ILE A 378 -3.03 7.66 -10.15
C ILE A 378 -3.21 6.20 -9.75
N ARG A 379 -4.12 5.50 -10.41
CA ARG A 379 -4.32 4.05 -10.23
C ARG A 379 -4.17 3.30 -11.55
N SER A 380 -3.51 2.15 -11.52
CA SER A 380 -3.36 1.25 -12.69
C SER A 380 -4.13 -0.05 -12.50
N ALA A 381 -4.74 -0.56 -13.56
CA ALA A 381 -5.62 -1.74 -13.49
C ALA A 381 -4.84 -3.07 -13.47
N SER A 382 -4.74 -3.73 -12.31
CA SER A 382 -4.10 -5.06 -12.18
C SER A 382 -5.04 -6.23 -12.41
N ASN A 383 -6.33 -6.03 -12.22
CA ASN A 383 -7.37 -7.05 -12.36
C ASN A 383 -8.74 -6.38 -12.55
N PHE A 384 -9.76 -7.14 -12.95
CA PHE A 384 -11.15 -6.65 -12.89
C PHE A 384 -11.72 -6.79 -11.47
N ASP A 385 -12.66 -5.92 -11.12
CA ASP A 385 -13.39 -5.94 -9.84
C ASP A 385 -14.51 -6.99 -9.78
N ARG A 386 -14.77 -7.69 -10.89
CA ARG A 386 -15.77 -8.76 -11.01
C ARG A 386 -15.39 -9.74 -12.12
N GLY A 387 -16.08 -10.88 -12.17
CA GLY A 387 -15.95 -11.86 -13.25
C GLY A 387 -16.61 -11.40 -14.55
N HIS A 388 -16.22 -12.00 -15.68
CA HIS A 388 -16.89 -11.81 -16.97
C HIS A 388 -18.28 -12.45 -17.02
N GLU A 389 -18.52 -13.43 -16.14
CA GLU A 389 -19.81 -14.08 -15.91
C GLU A 389 -20.31 -13.78 -14.49
N ASP A 390 -21.62 -13.53 -14.35
CA ASP A 390 -22.28 -13.43 -13.04
C ASP A 390 -22.55 -14.84 -12.47
N LYS A 391 -21.50 -15.46 -11.95
CA LYS A 391 -21.57 -16.76 -11.27
C LYS A 391 -20.71 -16.79 -10.01
N PRO A 392 -20.99 -17.71 -9.05
CA PRO A 392 -20.16 -17.88 -7.87
C PRO A 392 -18.69 -18.15 -8.22
N HIS A 393 -17.79 -17.51 -7.49
CA HIS A 393 -16.35 -17.73 -7.64
C HIS A 393 -15.90 -18.99 -6.90
N GLN A 394 -14.88 -19.65 -7.43
CA GLN A 394 -14.24 -20.81 -6.79
C GLN A 394 -12.94 -20.38 -6.08
N LEU A 395 -12.60 -21.08 -4.99
CA LEU A 395 -11.35 -20.91 -4.27
C LEU A 395 -10.36 -22.04 -4.63
N PRO A 396 -9.04 -21.75 -4.71
CA PRO A 396 -8.39 -20.47 -4.42
C PRO A 396 -8.66 -19.40 -5.48
N PHE A 397 -8.87 -18.16 -5.03
CA PHE A 397 -9.15 -17.03 -5.93
C PHE A 397 -7.86 -16.58 -6.62
N VAL A 398 -7.82 -16.68 -7.95
CA VAL A 398 -6.70 -16.18 -8.76
C VAL A 398 -7.03 -14.78 -9.22
N MET A 399 -6.43 -13.81 -8.55
CA MET A 399 -6.70 -12.39 -8.72
C MET A 399 -5.93 -11.80 -9.91
N ASP A 400 -4.65 -12.15 -10.02
CA ASP A 400 -3.79 -11.70 -11.10
C ASP A 400 -3.97 -12.58 -12.34
N LYS A 401 -4.87 -12.14 -13.23
CA LYS A 401 -5.12 -12.75 -14.54
C LYS A 401 -4.16 -12.18 -15.60
N GLY A 402 -2.87 -12.11 -15.26
CA GLY A 402 -1.80 -11.57 -16.11
C GLY A 402 -1.70 -10.05 -16.15
N GLY A 403 -2.35 -9.35 -15.21
CA GLY A 403 -2.49 -7.91 -15.20
C GLY A 403 -1.51 -7.17 -14.28
N LEU A 404 -1.00 -7.80 -13.23
CA LEU A 404 -0.10 -7.16 -12.25
C LEU A 404 1.17 -6.61 -12.90
N GLY A 405 1.80 -7.40 -13.77
CA GLY A 405 3.03 -7.02 -14.48
C GLY A 405 2.83 -5.74 -15.32
N PRO A 406 1.93 -5.75 -16.32
CA PRO A 406 1.60 -4.56 -17.11
C PRO A 406 1.16 -3.39 -16.24
N SER A 407 0.32 -3.61 -15.23
CA SER A 407 -0.20 -2.56 -14.34
C SER A 407 0.92 -1.83 -13.60
N THR A 408 1.77 -2.55 -12.86
CA THR A 408 2.87 -1.93 -12.09
C THR A 408 3.87 -1.21 -12.98
N ARG A 409 4.08 -1.70 -14.20
CA ARG A 409 4.98 -1.08 -15.17
C ARG A 409 4.38 0.18 -15.78
N ASN A 410 3.12 0.14 -16.18
CA ASN A 410 2.39 1.30 -16.73
C ASN A 410 2.25 2.41 -15.69
N LEU A 411 2.03 2.03 -14.43
CA LEU A 411 2.02 2.96 -13.31
C LEU A 411 3.35 3.71 -13.15
N TYR A 412 4.47 2.98 -13.22
CA TYR A 412 5.81 3.58 -13.21
C TYR A 412 6.03 4.52 -14.41
N LEU A 413 5.72 4.07 -15.63
CA LEU A 413 5.98 4.84 -16.85
C LEU A 413 5.17 6.15 -16.89
N THR A 414 3.88 6.09 -16.53
CA THR A 414 3.01 7.27 -16.48
C THR A 414 3.38 8.20 -15.33
N GLY A 415 3.60 7.67 -14.13
CA GLY A 415 4.05 8.45 -12.98
C GLY A 415 5.38 9.16 -13.25
N LEU A 416 6.33 8.49 -13.90
CA LEU A 416 7.63 9.07 -14.22
C LEU A 416 7.47 10.27 -15.14
N LYS A 417 6.64 10.16 -16.18
CA LYS A 417 6.37 11.26 -17.11
C LYS A 417 5.76 12.48 -16.43
N VAL A 418 4.90 12.26 -15.43
CA VAL A 418 4.34 13.35 -14.61
C VAL A 418 5.42 13.99 -13.75
N ILE A 419 6.26 13.20 -13.07
CA ILE A 419 7.35 13.71 -12.24
C ILE A 419 8.33 14.54 -13.07
N GLU A 420 8.75 14.04 -14.23
CA GLU A 420 9.61 14.77 -15.18
C GLU A 420 9.00 16.12 -15.52
N GLY A 421 7.72 16.15 -15.91
CA GLY A 421 7.03 17.40 -16.24
C GLY A 421 6.95 18.39 -15.07
N ILE A 422 6.75 17.91 -13.84
CA ILE A 422 6.74 18.77 -12.64
C ILE A 422 8.14 19.36 -12.38
N LEU A 423 9.19 18.54 -12.47
CA LEU A 423 10.56 18.97 -12.21
C LEU A 423 11.07 19.94 -13.28
N GLU A 424 10.82 19.64 -14.56
CA GLU A 424 11.19 20.50 -15.70
C GLU A 424 10.45 21.86 -15.64
N GLY A 425 9.17 21.84 -15.26
CA GLY A 425 8.34 23.03 -15.12
C GLY A 425 8.39 23.72 -13.77
N TRP A 426 9.33 23.35 -12.88
CA TRP A 426 9.27 23.76 -11.47
C TRP A 426 9.18 25.27 -11.29
N SER A 427 10.21 26.00 -11.73
CA SER A 427 10.28 27.46 -11.51
C SER A 427 9.26 28.26 -12.32
N SER A 428 8.74 27.70 -13.43
CA SER A 428 7.83 28.41 -14.34
C SER A 428 6.34 28.19 -14.02
N ARG A 429 6.00 27.06 -13.37
CA ARG A 429 4.61 26.66 -13.14
C ARG A 429 4.38 25.99 -11.80
N PHE A 430 5.18 24.98 -11.45
CA PHE A 430 4.82 24.10 -10.34
C PHE A 430 5.19 24.65 -8.97
N GLU A 431 6.21 25.49 -8.84
CA GLU A 431 6.55 26.09 -7.55
C GLU A 431 5.41 26.95 -7.01
N ALA A 432 4.80 27.78 -7.86
CA ALA A 432 3.65 28.62 -7.49
C ALA A 432 2.39 27.79 -7.19
N GLY A 433 2.25 26.62 -7.79
CA GLY A 433 1.06 25.78 -7.66
C GLY A 433 0.15 25.91 -8.88
N ILE A 434 -0.67 24.88 -9.13
CA ILE A 434 -1.74 24.95 -10.13
C ILE A 434 -3.04 25.29 -9.41
N ALA A 435 -3.58 26.49 -9.66
CA ALA A 435 -4.85 26.90 -9.08
C ALA A 435 -5.99 25.94 -9.48
N PRO A 436 -6.78 25.44 -8.51
CA PRO A 436 -7.96 24.63 -8.82
C PRO A 436 -9.00 25.41 -9.61
N VAL A 437 -9.64 24.73 -10.58
CA VAL A 437 -10.80 25.24 -11.32
C VAL A 437 -12.13 24.65 -10.83
N ASN A 438 -12.05 23.74 -9.86
CA ASN A 438 -13.15 23.06 -9.19
C ASN A 438 -12.99 23.16 -7.66
N TYR A 439 -14.01 22.72 -6.92
CA TYR A 439 -13.89 22.51 -5.48
C TYR A 439 -12.83 21.43 -5.20
N ILE A 440 -12.07 21.57 -4.11
CA ILE A 440 -11.16 20.55 -3.60
C ILE A 440 -11.33 20.41 -2.09
N GLY A 441 -11.17 19.19 -1.59
CA GLY A 441 -11.31 18.89 -0.16
C GLY A 441 -12.38 17.84 0.11
N ASP A 442 -12.83 17.78 1.36
CA ASP A 442 -13.79 16.82 1.88
C ASP A 442 -15.25 17.24 1.69
N ILE A 443 -16.15 16.37 2.14
CA ILE A 443 -17.59 16.62 2.08
C ILE A 443 -18.06 17.79 2.96
N PHE A 444 -17.28 18.18 3.97
CA PHE A 444 -17.61 19.27 4.88
C PHE A 444 -17.18 20.65 4.38
N GLY A 445 -16.43 20.74 3.27
CA GLY A 445 -15.91 22.04 2.85
C GLY A 445 -14.81 22.56 3.79
N SER A 446 -14.05 21.66 4.43
CA SER A 446 -13.10 22.02 5.51
C SER A 446 -12.02 23.01 5.06
N LEU A 447 -11.66 23.02 3.77
CA LEU A 447 -10.71 23.98 3.18
C LEU A 447 -11.37 25.29 2.71
N GLY A 448 -12.64 25.50 3.01
CA GLY A 448 -13.46 26.59 2.48
C GLY A 448 -14.08 26.26 1.12
N GLY A 449 -14.97 27.14 0.66
CA GLY A 449 -15.80 26.90 -0.52
C GLY A 449 -17.03 26.04 -0.18
N LYS A 450 -17.79 25.66 -1.22
CA LYS A 450 -18.99 24.85 -1.08
C LYS A 450 -18.88 23.61 -1.98
N PRO A 451 -18.79 22.39 -1.42
CA PRO A 451 -18.77 21.17 -2.21
C PRO A 451 -20.01 21.08 -3.12
N GLY A 452 -19.81 20.68 -4.37
CA GLY A 452 -20.91 20.42 -5.33
C GLY A 452 -21.64 19.10 -5.08
N PHE A 453 -21.29 18.40 -4.01
CA PHE A 453 -21.77 17.09 -3.58
C PHE A 453 -22.09 17.14 -2.09
N GLY A 454 -22.85 16.19 -1.55
CA GLY A 454 -23.31 16.20 -0.16
C GLY A 454 -24.34 17.29 0.23
N ASP A 455 -24.31 18.46 -0.42
CA ASP A 455 -25.15 19.65 -0.10
C ASP A 455 -26.67 19.45 -0.25
N LYS A 456 -27.11 18.45 -1.03
CA LYS A 456 -28.56 18.14 -1.13
C LYS A 456 -29.17 17.67 0.19
N HIS A 457 -28.36 17.36 1.20
CA HIS A 457 -28.80 16.73 2.44
C HIS A 457 -28.64 17.62 3.68
N ASN A 458 -28.33 18.92 3.55
CA ASN A 458 -27.97 19.81 4.66
C ASN A 458 -26.89 19.17 5.54
N ILE A 459 -25.64 19.14 5.07
CA ILE A 459 -24.58 18.42 5.78
C ILE A 459 -24.33 18.95 7.20
N ASP A 460 -24.65 20.22 7.47
CA ASP A 460 -24.64 20.81 8.81
C ASP A 460 -25.68 20.18 9.78
N GLN A 461 -26.69 19.50 9.25
CA GLN A 461 -27.70 18.75 10.00
C GLN A 461 -27.35 17.26 10.13
N ILE A 462 -26.35 16.79 9.36
CA ILE A 462 -25.82 15.45 9.49
C ILE A 462 -24.93 15.42 10.73
N ARG A 463 -25.24 14.51 11.66
CA ARG A 463 -24.42 14.34 12.85
C ARG A 463 -23.05 13.79 12.42
N SER A 464 -21.98 14.53 12.70
CA SER A 464 -20.66 13.93 12.79
C SER A 464 -20.66 13.03 14.03
N HIS A 465 -20.37 11.75 13.86
CA HIS A 465 -20.28 10.85 15.00
C HIS A 465 -18.96 10.97 15.76
#